data_AF-A0A0F2R375-F1
#
_entry.id   AF-A0A0F2R375-F1
#
_cell.length_a   1.000
_cell.length_b   1.000
_cell.length_c   1.000
_cell.angle_alpha   90.00
_cell.angle_beta   90.00
_cell.angle_gamma   90.00
#
_symmetry.space_group_name_H-M   'P 1'
#
loop_
_entity.id
_entity.type
_entity.pdbx_description
1 polymer ?
#
loop_
_entity_poly.entity_id
_entity_poly.type
_entity_poly.pdbx_seq_one_letter_code
_entity_poly.pdbx_strand_id
1 'polypeptide(L)'
;MGTILNSCLRAVAVLGVLFFLYACAVTTEVTESSSQTIQNTTEASSRFTSSTSPGGDSASYSKKERALAFSKVKLERIKTDMAVGGGEDLTSLATLLEVPAHNQQEFFAITKANFSTLFNSEQTTAEELLARLEGELSANAWLLE
;
A
#
# COMPACT_ATOMS: atom_id res chain seq x y z
N MET A 1 52.17 -31.80 -11.68
CA MET A 1 51.50 -31.86 -10.37
C MET A 1 51.63 -30.49 -9.68
N GLY A 2 50.96 -29.44 -10.19
CA GLY A 2 51.22 -28.07 -9.69
C GLY A 2 50.13 -27.03 -9.98
N THR A 3 49.07 -27.40 -10.71
CA THR A 3 47.97 -26.50 -11.07
C THR A 3 46.74 -26.61 -10.16
N ILE A 4 46.63 -27.67 -9.36
CA ILE A 4 45.48 -27.93 -8.47
C ILE A 4 45.60 -27.13 -7.15
N LEU A 5 46.83 -26.82 -6.72
CA LEU A 5 47.11 -26.11 -5.46
C LEU A 5 46.71 -24.61 -5.52
N ASN A 6 46.83 -23.98 -6.69
CA ASN A 6 46.47 -22.56 -6.87
C ASN A 6 44.96 -22.33 -6.95
N SER A 7 44.18 -23.31 -7.41
CA SER A 7 42.71 -23.18 -7.47
C SER A 7 42.07 -23.33 -6.10
N CYS A 8 42.65 -24.18 -5.22
CA CYS A 8 42.18 -24.35 -3.85
C CYS A 8 42.46 -23.11 -2.98
N LEU A 9 43.63 -22.47 -3.17
CA LEU A 9 44.01 -21.28 -2.39
C LEU A 9 43.14 -20.04 -2.68
N ARG A 10 42.62 -19.90 -3.91
CA ARG A 10 41.68 -18.81 -4.25
C ARG A 10 40.26 -19.08 -3.77
N ALA A 11 39.85 -20.34 -3.66
CA ALA A 11 38.52 -20.70 -3.15
C ALA A 11 38.37 -20.43 -1.65
N VAL A 12 39.42 -20.64 -0.86
CA VAL A 12 39.40 -20.38 0.60
C VAL A 12 39.35 -18.87 0.90
N ALA A 13 39.95 -18.03 0.07
CA ALA A 13 39.94 -16.57 0.29
C ALA A 13 38.58 -15.91 0.00
N VAL A 14 37.75 -16.47 -0.89
CA VAL A 14 36.42 -15.91 -1.19
C VAL A 14 35.35 -16.43 -0.22
N LEU A 15 35.53 -17.62 0.36
CA LEU A 15 34.62 -18.13 1.40
C LEU A 15 34.86 -17.50 2.80
N GLY A 16 36.05 -16.96 3.06
CA GLY A 16 36.42 -16.37 4.35
C GLY A 16 35.87 -14.96 4.62
N VAL A 17 35.35 -14.26 3.61
CA VAL A 17 34.82 -12.88 3.74
C VAL A 17 33.30 -12.84 3.95
N LEU A 18 32.61 -13.98 3.82
CA LEU A 18 31.15 -14.09 4.06
C LEU A 18 30.78 -14.62 5.45
N PHE A 19 31.77 -14.87 6.32
CA PHE A 19 31.56 -15.46 7.66
C PHE A 19 31.75 -14.48 8.84
N PHE A 20 31.90 -13.17 8.58
CA PHE A 20 32.22 -12.17 9.62
C PHE A 20 31.07 -11.24 10.05
N LEU A 21 29.82 -11.51 9.69
CA LEU A 21 28.65 -10.75 10.18
C LEU A 21 27.59 -11.63 10.88
N TYR A 22 27.98 -12.81 11.36
CA TYR A 22 27.17 -13.64 12.26
C TYR A 22 27.55 -13.34 13.73
N ALA A 23 27.29 -12.10 14.15
CA ALA A 23 27.42 -11.69 15.54
C ALA A 23 26.25 -10.77 15.90
N CYS A 24 25.13 -11.40 16.25
CA CYS A 24 24.26 -10.94 17.33
C CYS A 24 23.50 -12.17 17.84
N ALA A 25 24.02 -12.79 18.90
CA ALA A 25 23.18 -13.52 19.82
C ALA A 25 22.22 -12.49 20.44
N VAL A 26 20.97 -12.44 19.98
CA VAL A 26 19.93 -11.65 20.62
C VAL A 26 19.01 -12.61 21.37
N THR A 27 19.36 -12.84 22.62
CA THR A 27 18.40 -13.26 23.64
C THR A 27 17.52 -12.05 23.90
N THR A 28 16.36 -11.99 23.25
CA THR A 28 15.25 -11.16 23.76
C THR A 28 14.28 -12.11 24.43
N GLU A 29 14.46 -12.21 25.75
CA GLU A 29 13.37 -12.49 26.68
C GLU A 29 12.14 -11.67 26.25
N VAL A 30 11.05 -12.35 25.88
CA VAL A 30 9.76 -11.68 25.65
C VAL A 30 9.15 -11.45 27.03
N THR A 31 9.61 -10.40 27.70
CA THR A 31 8.99 -9.91 28.93
C THR A 31 7.78 -9.05 28.56
N GLU A 32 6.63 -9.44 29.09
CA GLU A 32 5.35 -8.75 29.01
C GLU A 32 5.44 -7.26 29.40
N SER A 33 4.89 -6.38 28.56
CA SER A 33 4.19 -5.16 28.99
C SER A 33 3.54 -4.49 27.77
N SER A 34 2.22 -4.56 27.64
CA SER A 34 1.22 -3.70 28.29
C SER A 34 0.95 -2.41 27.49
N SER A 35 -0.21 -2.43 26.84
CA SER A 35 -1.15 -1.34 26.53
C SER A 35 -0.61 0.10 26.48
N GLN A 36 -0.53 0.65 25.28
CA GLN A 36 -0.88 2.06 25.04
C GLN A 36 -1.78 2.20 23.82
N THR A 37 -3.07 2.28 24.13
CA THR A 37 -4.11 3.10 23.49
C THR A 37 -3.62 4.00 22.34
N ILE A 38 -3.98 3.65 21.10
CA ILE A 38 -3.94 4.62 19.99
C ILE A 38 -5.15 5.56 20.18
N GLN A 39 -4.96 6.62 20.95
CA GLN A 39 -5.81 7.81 20.90
C GLN A 39 -5.25 8.73 19.81
N ASN A 40 -5.85 8.71 18.63
CA ASN A 40 -5.85 9.85 17.73
C ASN A 40 -7.20 9.90 17.02
N THR A 41 -8.15 10.49 17.75
CA THR A 41 -9.42 11.00 17.25
C THR A 41 -9.13 12.11 16.24
N THR A 42 -9.15 11.79 14.94
CA THR A 42 -9.16 12.81 13.89
C THR A 42 -10.60 13.31 13.72
N GLU A 43 -11.01 14.20 14.62
CA GLU A 43 -12.16 15.08 14.40
C GLU A 43 -11.73 16.25 13.52
N ALA A 44 -11.63 16.03 12.21
CA ALA A 44 -11.42 17.11 11.24
C ALA A 44 -11.85 16.72 9.82
N SER A 45 -13.13 16.39 9.63
CA SER A 45 -13.89 16.70 8.39
C SER A 45 -15.37 16.38 8.54
N SER A 46 -16.02 17.11 9.43
CA SER A 46 -17.48 17.19 9.55
C SER A 46 -18.12 18.19 8.57
N ARG A 47 -17.49 18.49 7.42
CA ARG A 47 -17.94 19.60 6.53
C ARG A 47 -17.89 19.33 5.01
N PHE A 48 -18.14 18.11 4.54
CA PHE A 48 -18.41 17.89 3.10
C PHE A 48 -19.67 17.10 2.78
N THR A 49 -20.64 17.05 3.70
CA THR A 49 -22.03 16.71 3.38
C THR A 49 -22.76 17.94 2.83
N SER A 50 -22.28 18.50 1.71
CA SER A 50 -23.10 19.45 0.96
C SER A 50 -24.12 18.65 0.13
N SER A 51 -25.23 18.33 0.79
CA SER A 51 -26.40 17.73 0.17
C SER A 51 -27.12 18.79 -0.66
N THR A 52 -27.14 18.64 -1.98
CA THR A 52 -28.24 19.14 -2.83
C THR A 52 -28.46 18.23 -4.04
N SER A 53 -29.69 17.73 -4.13
CA SER A 53 -30.47 17.34 -5.32
C SER A 53 -30.66 15.85 -5.69
N PRO A 54 -31.84 15.52 -6.24
CA PRO A 54 -32.53 14.26 -6.01
C PRO A 54 -32.58 13.34 -7.25
N GLY A 55 -32.70 12.04 -7.00
CA GLY A 55 -33.28 11.11 -8.00
C GLY A 55 -32.27 10.42 -8.91
N GLY A 56 -31.46 9.57 -8.31
CA GLY A 56 -30.45 8.73 -8.94
C GLY A 56 -29.33 8.53 -7.93
N ASP A 57 -28.48 7.52 -8.07
CA ASP A 57 -27.12 7.59 -7.50
C ASP A 57 -26.92 7.34 -5.99
N SER A 58 -27.94 7.13 -5.15
CA SER A 58 -27.74 6.84 -3.70
C SER A 58 -26.73 5.69 -3.45
N ALA A 59 -26.68 4.70 -4.35
CA ALA A 59 -25.70 3.63 -4.33
C ALA A 59 -24.26 4.09 -4.64
N SER A 60 -24.09 4.99 -5.61
CA SER A 60 -22.78 5.55 -6.00
C SER A 60 -22.23 6.49 -4.92
N TYR A 61 -23.09 7.31 -4.32
CA TYR A 61 -22.72 8.10 -3.14
C TYR A 61 -22.29 7.19 -1.98
N SER A 62 -23.05 6.12 -1.70
CA SER A 62 -22.68 5.15 -0.66
C SER A 62 -21.35 4.45 -0.95
N LYS A 63 -21.07 4.11 -2.21
CA LYS A 63 -19.80 3.51 -2.66
C LYS A 63 -18.61 4.42 -2.35
N LYS A 64 -18.67 5.68 -2.79
CA LYS A 64 -17.60 6.67 -2.53
C LYS A 64 -17.38 6.88 -1.04
N GLU A 65 -18.45 6.95 -0.26
CA GLU A 65 -18.38 7.09 1.20
C GLU A 65 -17.73 5.89 1.88
N ARG A 66 -18.05 4.65 1.46
CA ARG A 66 -17.40 3.42 1.96
C ARG A 66 -15.93 3.36 1.60
N ALA A 67 -15.57 3.67 0.35
CA ALA A 67 -14.18 3.72 -0.09
C ALA A 67 -13.38 4.75 0.70
N LEU A 68 -13.97 5.91 1.00
CA LEU A 68 -13.36 6.96 1.83
C LEU A 68 -13.17 6.49 3.27
N ALA A 69 -14.22 5.95 3.91
CA ALA A 69 -14.13 5.46 5.29
C ALA A 69 -13.07 4.35 5.43
N PHE A 70 -13.03 3.41 4.47
CA PHE A 70 -12.01 2.37 4.41
C PHE A 70 -10.60 2.97 4.25
N SER A 71 -10.42 3.88 3.29
CA SER A 71 -9.13 4.50 3.00
C SER A 71 -8.59 5.30 4.18
N LYS A 72 -9.45 5.96 4.96
CA LYS A 72 -9.05 6.67 6.19
C LYS A 72 -8.40 5.76 7.23
N VAL A 73 -8.92 4.54 7.37
CA VAL A 73 -8.41 3.57 8.35
C VAL A 73 -7.19 2.81 7.83
N LYS A 74 -7.11 2.60 6.51
CA LYS A 74 -6.12 1.72 5.87
C LYS A 74 -5.06 2.44 5.05
N LEU A 75 -5.00 3.77 5.09
CA LEU A 75 -4.19 4.59 4.17
C LEU A 75 -2.73 4.13 4.02
N GLU A 76 -2.03 3.90 5.13
CA GLU A 76 -0.62 3.47 5.11
C GLU A 76 -0.43 2.07 4.50
N ARG A 77 -1.41 1.18 4.71
CA ARG A 77 -1.38 -0.16 4.11
C ARG A 77 -1.69 -0.10 2.62
N ILE A 78 -2.70 0.68 2.23
CA ILE A 78 -3.02 0.97 0.81
C ILE A 78 -1.81 1.57 0.11
N LYS A 79 -1.12 2.53 0.73
CA LYS A 79 0.12 3.13 0.23
C LYS A 79 1.19 2.06 -0.02
N THR A 80 1.43 1.20 0.97
CA THR A 80 2.42 0.11 0.85
C THR A 80 2.05 -0.86 -0.27
N ASP A 81 0.78 -1.28 -0.33
CA ASP A 81 0.27 -2.19 -1.35
C ASP A 81 0.36 -1.57 -2.75
N MET A 82 0.05 -0.29 -2.93
CA MET A 82 0.21 0.42 -4.21
C MET A 82 1.68 0.50 -4.63
N ALA A 83 2.59 0.78 -3.69
CA ALA A 83 4.02 0.85 -3.98
C ALA A 83 4.59 -0.51 -4.45
N VAL A 84 4.14 -1.61 -3.84
CA VAL A 84 4.53 -2.97 -4.23
C VAL A 84 3.82 -3.42 -5.50
N GLY A 85 2.58 -2.95 -5.74
CA GLY A 85 1.74 -3.30 -6.89
C GLY A 85 0.71 -4.37 -6.60
N GLY A 86 0.19 -4.43 -5.38
CA GLY A 86 -0.80 -5.39 -4.95
C GLY A 86 -0.78 -5.59 -3.43
N GLY A 87 -1.86 -6.16 -2.91
CA GLY A 87 -2.02 -6.47 -1.49
C GLY A 87 -3.49 -6.47 -1.09
N GLU A 88 -3.77 -6.89 0.14
CA GLU A 88 -5.13 -7.11 0.63
C GLU A 88 -5.93 -5.81 0.71
N ASP A 89 -5.32 -4.73 1.20
CA ASP A 89 -6.00 -3.45 1.39
C ASP A 89 -6.22 -2.76 0.04
N LEU A 90 -5.28 -2.89 -0.91
CA LEU A 90 -5.48 -2.40 -2.27
C LEU A 90 -6.55 -3.21 -3.04
N THR A 91 -6.60 -4.53 -2.84
CA THR A 91 -7.65 -5.40 -3.40
C THR A 91 -9.03 -5.03 -2.86
N SER A 92 -9.10 -4.80 -1.54
CA SER A 92 -10.32 -4.35 -0.87
C SER A 92 -10.77 -2.99 -1.39
N LEU A 93 -9.83 -2.04 -1.55
CA LEU A 93 -10.11 -0.75 -2.15
C LEU A 93 -10.63 -0.89 -3.59
N ALA A 94 -10.00 -1.71 -4.43
CA ALA A 94 -10.45 -1.97 -5.80
C ALA A 94 -11.89 -2.52 -5.84
N THR A 95 -12.21 -3.43 -4.92
CA THR A 95 -13.56 -4.01 -4.79
C THR A 95 -14.58 -2.95 -4.36
N LEU A 96 -14.23 -2.08 -3.40
CA LEU A 96 -15.08 -0.96 -3.00
C LEU A 96 -15.26 0.07 -4.12
N LEU A 97 -14.27 0.19 -5.01
CA LEU A 97 -14.36 0.99 -6.22
C LEU A 97 -15.03 0.25 -7.39
N GLU A 98 -15.57 -0.95 -7.14
CA GLU A 98 -16.21 -1.83 -8.12
C GLU A 98 -15.36 -2.11 -9.36
N VAL A 99 -14.04 -2.16 -9.19
CA VAL A 99 -13.14 -2.67 -10.23
C VAL A 99 -13.40 -4.17 -10.37
N PRO A 100 -13.82 -4.65 -11.55
CA PRO A 100 -14.06 -6.07 -11.80
C PRO A 100 -12.81 -6.90 -11.49
N ALA A 101 -12.99 -8.11 -10.93
CA ALA A 101 -11.89 -8.96 -10.52
C ALA A 101 -10.85 -9.22 -11.63
N HIS A 102 -11.30 -9.28 -12.90
CA HIS A 102 -10.43 -9.49 -14.05
C HIS A 102 -9.58 -8.24 -14.41
N ASN A 103 -10.00 -7.04 -13.99
CA ASN A 103 -9.30 -5.77 -14.20
C ASN A 103 -8.49 -5.32 -12.97
N GLN A 104 -8.59 -6.01 -11.83
CA GLN A 104 -7.89 -5.62 -10.60
C GLN A 104 -6.37 -5.63 -10.75
N GLN A 105 -5.81 -6.58 -11.51
CA GLN A 105 -4.37 -6.60 -11.75
C GLN A 105 -3.90 -5.37 -12.52
N GLU A 106 -4.67 -4.90 -13.50
CA GLU A 106 -4.33 -3.66 -14.20
C GLU A 106 -4.49 -2.45 -13.29
N PHE A 107 -5.58 -2.40 -12.50
CA PHE A 107 -5.75 -1.34 -11.51
C PHE A 107 -4.54 -1.26 -10.56
N PHE A 108 -3.98 -2.40 -10.12
CA PHE A 108 -2.75 -2.40 -9.32
C PHE A 108 -1.54 -1.89 -10.11
N ALA A 109 -1.42 -2.24 -11.38
CA ALA A 109 -0.34 -1.75 -12.24
C ALA A 109 -0.40 -0.22 -12.43
N ILE A 110 -1.59 0.32 -12.69
CA ILE A 110 -1.82 1.76 -12.88
C ILE A 110 -1.58 2.54 -11.60
N THR A 111 -2.07 2.04 -10.45
CA THR A 111 -1.83 2.70 -9.16
C THR A 111 -0.36 2.68 -8.76
N LYS A 112 0.37 1.59 -9.08
CA LYS A 112 1.83 1.55 -8.90
C LYS A 112 2.57 2.48 -9.84
N ALA A 113 2.22 2.48 -11.13
CA ALA A 113 2.86 3.33 -12.13
C ALA A 113 2.70 4.83 -11.80
N ASN A 114 1.53 5.19 -11.25
CA ASN A 114 1.19 6.54 -10.84
C ASN A 114 1.41 6.81 -9.35
N PHE A 115 2.18 5.98 -8.65
CA PHE A 115 2.33 6.06 -7.19
C PHE A 115 2.77 7.46 -6.73
N SER A 116 3.75 8.07 -7.40
CA SER A 116 4.22 9.42 -7.07
C SER A 116 3.18 10.52 -7.30
N THR A 117 2.24 10.31 -8.23
CA THR A 117 1.10 11.20 -8.45
C THR A 117 0.07 11.02 -7.34
N LEU A 118 -0.26 9.77 -7.01
CA LEU A 118 -1.24 9.42 -5.98
C LEU A 118 -0.78 9.85 -4.58
N PHE A 119 0.49 9.61 -4.24
CA PHE A 119 1.14 10.00 -2.98
C PHE A 119 2.27 11.02 -3.21
N ASN A 120 1.90 12.23 -3.61
CA ASN A 120 2.85 13.30 -3.94
C ASN A 120 3.48 14.00 -2.71
N SER A 121 3.03 13.67 -1.51
CA SER A 121 3.59 14.18 -0.26
C SER A 121 3.46 13.13 0.86
N GLU A 122 4.30 13.25 1.89
CA GLU A 122 4.22 12.36 3.07
C GLU A 122 2.88 12.47 3.80
N GLN A 123 2.22 13.62 3.72
CA GLN A 123 0.97 13.95 4.41
C GLN A 123 -0.28 13.77 3.53
N THR A 124 -0.16 13.05 2.41
CA THR A 124 -1.31 12.79 1.52
C THR A 124 -2.45 12.16 2.33
N THR A 125 -3.64 12.73 2.22
CA THR A 125 -4.86 12.27 2.91
C THR A 125 -5.64 11.25 2.08
N ALA A 126 -6.60 10.55 2.71
CA ALA A 126 -7.48 9.61 2.01
C ALA A 126 -8.38 10.31 0.98
N GLU A 127 -8.85 11.52 1.30
CA GLU A 127 -9.61 12.38 0.39
C GLU A 127 -8.80 12.73 -0.87
N GLU A 128 -7.55 13.17 -0.69
CA GLU A 128 -6.67 13.50 -1.81
C GLU A 128 -6.32 12.27 -2.65
N LEU A 129 -6.05 11.12 -2.00
CA LEU A 129 -5.81 9.86 -2.69
C LEU A 129 -7.00 9.51 -3.59
N LEU A 130 -8.22 9.49 -3.04
CA LEU A 130 -9.41 9.11 -3.80
C LEU A 130 -9.75 10.11 -4.91
N ALA A 131 -9.55 11.41 -4.70
CA ALA A 131 -9.75 12.42 -5.73
C ALA A 131 -8.79 12.21 -6.92
N ARG A 132 -7.52 11.90 -6.65
CA ARG A 132 -6.52 11.62 -7.70
C ARG A 132 -6.80 10.29 -8.38
N LEU A 133 -7.17 9.28 -7.61
CA LEU A 133 -7.52 7.95 -8.12
C LEU A 133 -8.75 7.99 -9.03
N GLU A 134 -9.75 8.82 -8.72
CA GLU A 134 -10.89 9.09 -9.61
C GLU A 134 -10.42 9.68 -10.95
N GLY A 135 -9.43 10.58 -10.92
CA GLY A 135 -8.75 11.07 -12.12
C GLY A 135 -8.12 9.94 -12.95
N GLU A 136 -7.33 9.08 -12.31
CA GLU A 136 -6.70 7.92 -12.97
C GLU A 136 -7.72 6.92 -13.54
N LEU A 137 -8.80 6.65 -12.81
CA LEU A 137 -9.89 5.78 -13.27
C LEU A 137 -10.65 6.41 -14.43
N SER A 138 -10.88 7.72 -14.42
CA SER A 138 -11.53 8.43 -15.54
C SER A 138 -10.68 8.42 -16.81
N ALA A 139 -9.36 8.50 -16.67
CA ALA A 139 -8.42 8.35 -17.78
C ALA A 139 -8.34 6.91 -18.31
N ASN A 140 -8.66 5.93 -17.47
CA ASN A 140 -8.65 4.50 -17.75
C ASN A 140 -10.06 3.89 -17.58
N ALA A 141 -11.07 4.49 -18.21
CA ALA A 141 -12.48 4.11 -17.99
C ALA A 141 -12.78 2.62 -18.26
N TRP A 142 -11.99 1.99 -19.13
CA TRP A 142 -12.05 0.56 -19.45
C TRP A 142 -11.84 -0.36 -18.23
N LEU A 143 -11.21 0.14 -17.15
CA LEU A 143 -11.02 -0.62 -15.92
C LEU A 143 -12.33 -0.98 -15.21
N LEU A 144 -13.40 -0.24 -15.45
CA LEU A 144 -14.70 -0.40 -14.77
C LEU A 144 -15.73 -1.17 -15.61
N GLU A 145 -15.36 -1.62 -16.82
CA GLU A 145 -16.24 -2.38 -17.73
C GLU A 145 -16.17 -3.90 -17.51
#